data_AF-A0A355BQC8-F1
#
_entry.id   AF-A0A355BQC8-F1
#
_cell.length_a   1.000
_cell.length_b   1.000
_cell.length_c   1.000
_cell.angle_alpha   90.00
_cell.angle_beta   90.00
_cell.angle_gamma   90.00
#
_symmetry.space_group_name_H-M   'P 1'
#
loop_
_entity.id
_entity.type
_entity.pdbx_description
1 polymer ?
#
loop_
_entity_poly.entity_id
_entity_poly.type
_entity_poly.pdbx_seq_one_letter_code
_entity_poly.pdbx_strand_id
1 'polypeptide(L)'
;KDDSIPVPADLVNMKHRKDSIQERTNPGSTHILFTSMRHVPTTITPKLKHYSDSIYKRPYTMDEIASALNHTRMLKSQFLNMNTNRTNYNMEYKIFQIQWHKIFSNSLACIVMFLIGAPLGSIIKKGGLGIPVIFSIFFFITFYLITSTGEKWALQEKIAVGPGIWAADFILTLVGLFFLRQARLDARLFDADFYQVAIFKLKRRLGLQKDIPQKVG
;
A
#
# COMPACT_ATOMS: atom_id res chain seq x y z
N LYS A 1 12.32 55.03 12.35
CA LYS A 1 12.42 53.72 13.03
C LYS A 1 11.66 52.75 12.14
N ASP A 2 12.38 51.76 11.61
CA ASP A 2 11.90 50.87 10.54
C ASP A 2 10.96 49.83 11.16
N ASP A 3 9.67 50.14 11.20
CA ASP A 3 8.62 49.30 11.82
C ASP A 3 8.19 48.16 10.88
N SER A 4 9.17 47.46 10.32
CA SER A 4 8.99 46.21 9.60
C SER A 4 8.90 45.10 10.65
N ILE A 5 7.69 44.60 10.95
CA ILE A 5 7.54 43.40 11.78
C ILE A 5 8.36 42.29 11.10
N PRO A 6 9.43 41.78 11.73
CA PRO A 6 10.30 40.81 11.10
C PRO A 6 9.47 39.58 10.78
N VAL A 7 9.47 39.19 9.51
CA VAL A 7 8.76 37.99 9.05
C VAL A 7 9.34 36.81 9.83
N PRO A 8 8.52 36.02 10.55
CA PRO A 8 9.02 34.90 11.33
C PRO A 8 9.74 33.92 10.41
N ALA A 9 10.88 33.41 10.85
CA ALA A 9 11.82 32.60 10.05
C ALA A 9 11.13 31.40 9.36
N ASP A 10 10.09 30.85 10.00
CA ASP A 10 9.32 29.72 9.48
C ASP A 10 8.59 30.05 8.17
N LEU A 11 8.03 31.26 8.04
CA LEU A 11 7.32 31.68 6.83
C LEU A 11 8.27 31.93 5.66
N VAL A 12 9.48 32.42 5.95
CA VAL A 12 10.54 32.61 4.95
C VAL A 12 10.98 31.26 4.39
N ASN A 13 11.19 30.27 5.26
CA ASN A 13 11.56 28.91 4.87
C ASN A 13 10.45 28.22 4.07
N MET A 14 9.18 28.41 4.47
CA MET A 14 8.03 27.85 3.73
C MET A 14 7.87 28.46 2.34
N LYS A 15 8.19 29.75 2.17
CA LYS A 15 8.17 30.42 0.87
C LYS A 15 9.21 29.81 -0.08
N HIS A 16 10.46 29.72 0.37
CA HIS A 16 11.53 29.07 -0.41
C HIS A 16 11.21 27.61 -0.77
N ARG A 17 10.58 26.87 0.14
CA ARG A 17 10.18 25.48 -0.14
C ARG A 17 9.05 25.38 -1.16
N LYS A 18 8.10 26.33 -1.18
CA LYS A 18 7.05 26.38 -2.20
C LYS A 18 7.62 26.79 -3.56
N ASP A 19 8.50 27.77 -3.59
CA ASP A 19 9.15 28.27 -4.80
C ASP A 19 9.97 27.15 -5.48
N SER A 20 10.73 26.37 -4.69
CA SER A 20 11.49 25.21 -5.20
C SER A 20 10.62 24.01 -5.63
N ILE A 21 9.46 23.81 -5.03
CA ILE A 21 8.50 22.80 -5.50
C ILE A 21 7.88 23.25 -6.81
N GLN A 22 7.54 24.53 -6.95
CA GLN A 22 6.92 25.09 -8.15
C GLN A 22 7.88 25.14 -9.35
N GLU A 23 9.18 25.34 -9.09
CA GLU A 23 10.24 25.28 -10.10
C GLU A 23 10.53 23.85 -10.56
N ARG A 24 10.35 22.84 -9.68
CA ARG A 24 10.49 21.42 -10.07
C ARG A 24 9.27 20.85 -10.80
N THR A 25 8.09 21.44 -10.64
CA THR A 25 6.84 20.87 -11.19
C THR A 25 6.49 21.30 -12.60
N ASN A 26 7.31 22.07 -13.34
CA ASN A 26 6.91 22.41 -14.71
C ASN A 26 8.04 22.84 -15.68
N PRO A 27 8.44 21.99 -16.64
CA PRO A 27 9.06 22.43 -17.88
C PRO A 27 8.07 22.51 -19.08
N GLY A 28 6.76 22.25 -18.94
CA GLY A 28 5.93 22.19 -20.16
C GLY A 28 4.43 21.86 -20.07
N SER A 29 3.68 22.33 -19.08
CA SER A 29 2.21 22.16 -19.11
C SER A 29 1.44 23.34 -18.52
N THR A 30 0.67 23.97 -19.42
CA THR A 30 -0.62 24.64 -19.21
C THR A 30 -0.77 25.51 -17.96
N HIS A 31 -0.71 26.83 -18.18
CA HIS A 31 -1.12 27.85 -17.23
C HIS A 31 -2.58 27.66 -16.81
N ILE A 32 -2.83 26.82 -15.81
CA ILE A 32 -3.97 27.02 -14.92
C ILE A 32 -3.82 28.43 -14.37
N LEU A 33 -4.78 29.30 -14.68
CA LEU A 33 -4.80 30.71 -14.35
C LEU A 33 -4.99 30.85 -12.83
N PHE A 34 -3.95 30.51 -12.09
CA PHE A 34 -3.80 30.84 -10.69
C PHE A 34 -3.74 32.35 -10.69
N THR A 35 -4.85 33.01 -10.33
CA THR A 35 -4.86 34.44 -10.03
C THR A 35 -3.66 34.68 -9.14
N SER A 36 -2.65 35.37 -9.68
CA SER A 36 -1.41 35.61 -8.99
C SER A 36 -1.78 36.23 -7.65
N MET A 37 -1.35 35.62 -6.57
CA MET A 37 -1.43 36.23 -5.25
C MET A 37 -0.86 37.64 -5.42
N ARG A 38 -1.73 38.65 -5.32
CA ARG A 38 -1.42 40.06 -5.59
C ARG A 38 -0.13 40.36 -4.84
N HIS A 39 0.96 40.68 -5.54
CA HIS A 39 2.25 40.98 -4.94
C HIS A 39 2.00 42.04 -3.86
N VAL A 40 2.03 41.63 -2.58
CA VAL A 40 1.87 42.56 -1.47
C VAL A 40 3.19 43.32 -1.43
N PRO A 41 3.21 44.63 -1.73
CA PRO A 41 4.44 45.40 -1.76
C PRO A 41 5.12 45.29 -0.39
N THR A 42 6.37 44.86 -0.38
CA THR A 42 7.18 44.67 0.83
C THR A 42 7.61 45.99 1.48
N THR A 43 7.40 47.11 0.79
CA THR A 43 7.68 48.46 1.28
C THR A 43 6.40 49.28 1.34
N ILE A 44 5.99 49.66 2.55
CA ILE A 44 4.83 50.51 2.80
C ILE A 44 5.18 51.94 2.37
N THR A 45 4.64 52.40 1.25
CA THR A 45 4.84 53.76 0.74
C THR A 45 4.20 54.78 1.70
N PRO A 46 4.82 55.95 1.98
CA PRO A 46 4.29 56.95 2.91
C PRO A 46 2.86 57.43 2.56
N LYS A 47 2.54 57.45 1.27
CA LYS A 47 1.19 57.74 0.76
C LYS A 47 0.16 56.69 1.21
N LEU A 48 0.51 55.40 1.15
CA LEU A 48 -0.34 54.30 1.58
C LEU A 48 -0.57 54.30 3.10
N LYS A 49 0.47 54.66 3.87
CA LYS A 49 0.40 54.86 5.33
C LYS A 49 -0.54 56.00 5.71
N HIS A 50 -0.49 57.12 4.99
CA HIS A 50 -1.39 58.25 5.24
C HIS A 50 -2.86 57.89 4.97
N TYR A 51 -3.15 57.18 3.88
CA TYR A 51 -4.50 56.71 3.59
C TYR A 51 -4.99 55.67 4.60
N SER A 52 -4.13 54.74 5.06
CA SER A 52 -4.52 53.80 6.11
C SER A 52 -4.84 54.53 7.42
N ASP A 53 -3.97 55.45 7.85
CA ASP A 53 -4.15 56.18 9.12
C ASP A 53 -5.43 57.03 9.12
N SER A 54 -5.83 57.57 7.97
CA SER A 54 -7.10 58.29 7.81
C SER A 54 -8.32 57.36 7.86
N ILE A 55 -8.22 56.15 7.32
CA ILE A 55 -9.32 55.17 7.33
C ILE A 55 -9.50 54.55 8.73
N TYR A 56 -8.42 54.42 9.52
CA TYR A 56 -8.48 53.88 10.88
C TYR A 56 -8.98 54.89 11.93
N LYS A 57 -8.94 56.19 11.65
CA LYS A 57 -9.40 57.25 12.58
C LYS A 57 -10.92 57.52 12.56
N ARG A 58 -11.66 57.03 11.57
CA ARG A 58 -13.11 57.26 11.46
C ARG A 58 -13.89 56.32 12.40
N PRO A 59 -15.05 56.73 12.95
CA PRO A 59 -15.90 55.83 13.70
C PRO A 59 -16.40 54.69 12.79
N TYR A 60 -16.41 53.47 13.31
CA TYR A 60 -16.84 52.29 12.56
C TYR A 60 -18.36 52.31 12.35
N THR A 61 -18.80 52.06 11.11
CA THR A 61 -20.23 51.94 10.78
C THR A 61 -20.70 50.51 11.07
N MET A 62 -21.97 50.34 11.49
CA MET A 62 -22.54 49.02 11.79
C MET A 62 -22.51 48.04 10.60
N ASP A 63 -22.67 48.54 9.38
CA ASP A 63 -22.60 47.75 8.15
C ASP A 63 -21.18 47.19 7.89
N GLU A 64 -20.15 47.95 8.27
CA GLU A 64 -18.75 47.52 8.13
C GLU A 64 -18.41 46.44 9.15
N ILE A 65 -18.91 46.57 10.38
CA ILE A 65 -18.79 45.54 11.42
C ILE A 65 -19.52 44.27 10.97
N ALA A 66 -20.73 44.39 10.41
CA ALA A 66 -21.50 43.26 9.91
C ALA A 66 -20.79 42.56 8.73
N SER A 67 -20.24 43.32 7.79
CA SER A 67 -19.45 42.79 6.66
C SER A 67 -18.18 42.08 7.14
N ALA A 68 -17.42 42.72 8.04
CA ALA A 68 -16.20 42.14 8.62
C ALA A 68 -16.50 40.86 9.41
N LEU A 69 -17.61 40.82 10.14
CA LEU A 69 -18.08 39.65 10.88
C LEU A 69 -18.49 38.51 9.94
N ASN A 70 -19.15 38.81 8.82
CA ASN A 70 -19.47 37.82 7.79
C ASN A 70 -18.21 37.25 7.12
N HIS A 71 -17.23 38.11 6.79
CA HIS A 71 -15.93 37.66 6.28
C HIS A 71 -15.21 36.76 7.29
N THR A 72 -15.21 37.14 8.57
CA THR A 72 -14.59 36.34 9.64
C THR A 72 -15.27 34.98 9.81
N ARG A 73 -16.61 34.92 9.76
CA ARG A 73 -17.38 33.67 9.81
C ARG A 73 -17.11 32.78 8.60
N MET A 74 -17.03 33.37 7.40
CA MET A 74 -16.68 32.64 6.19
C MET A 74 -15.26 32.06 6.25
N LEU A 75 -14.28 32.86 6.67
CA LEU A 75 -12.90 32.38 6.85
C LEU A 75 -12.80 31.27 7.89
N LYS A 76 -13.53 31.40 9.01
CA LYS A 76 -13.62 30.35 10.03
C LYS A 76 -14.19 29.05 9.44
N SER A 77 -15.26 29.14 8.65
CA SER A 77 -15.85 27.99 7.96
C SER A 77 -14.85 27.36 6.97
N GLN A 78 -14.17 28.17 6.17
CA GLN A 78 -13.13 27.68 5.24
C GLN A 78 -12.00 26.97 5.98
N PHE A 79 -11.52 27.51 7.11
CA PHE A 79 -10.45 26.89 7.88
C PHE A 79 -10.86 25.55 8.49
N LEU A 80 -12.08 25.44 9.03
CA LEU A 80 -12.64 24.19 9.51
C LEU A 80 -12.74 23.15 8.38
N ASN A 81 -13.22 23.57 7.20
CA ASN A 81 -13.28 22.70 6.02
C ASN A 81 -11.88 22.27 5.56
N MET A 82 -10.89 23.16 5.58
CA MET A 82 -9.50 22.83 5.26
C MET A 82 -8.90 21.81 6.24
N ASN A 83 -9.21 21.93 7.53
CA ASN A 83 -8.77 20.97 8.54
C ASN A 83 -9.36 19.57 8.28
N THR A 84 -10.66 19.49 8.00
CA THR A 84 -11.34 18.23 7.63
C THR A 84 -10.79 17.68 6.31
N ASN A 85 -10.52 18.53 5.32
CA ASN A 85 -9.91 18.09 4.06
C ASN A 85 -8.51 17.50 4.31
N ARG A 86 -7.74 18.07 5.23
CA ARG A 86 -6.41 17.54 5.57
C ARG A 86 -6.48 16.15 6.19
N THR A 87 -7.45 15.89 7.08
CA THR A 87 -7.66 14.54 7.61
C THR A 87 -8.10 13.56 6.54
N ASN A 88 -8.97 13.99 5.63
CA ASN A 88 -9.43 13.17 4.50
C ASN A 88 -8.27 12.80 3.58
N TYR A 89 -7.40 13.74 3.18
CA TYR A 89 -6.25 13.42 2.33
C TYR A 89 -5.30 12.38 2.96
N ASN A 90 -5.09 12.43 4.28
CA ASN A 90 -4.28 11.43 4.97
C ASN A 90 -4.95 10.06 4.96
N MET A 91 -6.28 10.00 5.12
CA MET A 91 -7.06 8.75 5.03
C MET A 91 -6.99 8.16 3.63
N GLU A 92 -7.25 8.96 2.59
CA GLU A 92 -7.18 8.55 1.18
C GLU A 92 -5.78 8.00 0.83
N TYR A 93 -4.72 8.66 1.31
CA TYR A 93 -3.35 8.21 1.13
C TYR A 93 -3.09 6.83 1.76
N LYS A 94 -3.64 6.57 2.96
CA LYS A 94 -3.52 5.27 3.63
C LYS A 94 -4.27 4.18 2.88
N ILE A 95 -5.50 4.45 2.44
CA ILE A 95 -6.32 3.51 1.65
C ILE A 95 -5.58 3.15 0.36
N PHE A 96 -5.01 4.15 -0.31
CA PHE A 96 -4.21 3.92 -1.52
C PHE A 96 -3.01 3.01 -1.25
N GLN A 97 -2.25 3.25 -0.18
CA GLN A 97 -1.13 2.36 0.19
C GLN A 97 -1.60 0.93 0.51
N ILE A 98 -2.71 0.80 1.26
CA ILE A 98 -3.29 -0.50 1.60
C ILE A 98 -3.60 -1.29 0.32
N GLN A 99 -4.29 -0.64 -0.63
CA GLN A 99 -4.70 -1.28 -1.88
C GLN A 99 -3.49 -1.72 -2.71
N TRP A 100 -2.45 -0.89 -2.77
CA TRP A 100 -1.20 -1.23 -3.44
C TRP A 100 -0.56 -2.50 -2.88
N HIS A 101 -0.38 -2.56 -1.55
CA HIS A 101 0.19 -3.75 -0.92
C HIS A 101 -0.71 -4.99 -1.05
N LYS A 102 -2.03 -4.81 -1.00
CA LYS A 102 -3.01 -5.91 -1.10
C LYS A 102 -2.97 -6.62 -2.46
N ILE A 103 -2.77 -5.86 -3.55
CA ILE A 103 -2.62 -6.43 -4.89
C ILE A 103 -1.40 -7.36 -4.94
N PHE A 104 -0.26 -6.91 -4.42
CA PHE A 104 0.96 -7.72 -4.36
C PHE A 104 0.82 -8.94 -3.45
N SER A 105 0.25 -8.73 -2.26
CA SER A 105 0.01 -9.78 -1.26
C SER A 105 -0.86 -10.90 -1.84
N ASN A 106 -1.99 -10.55 -2.48
CA ASN A 106 -2.88 -11.53 -3.09
C ASN A 106 -2.18 -12.36 -4.19
N SER A 107 -1.33 -11.75 -5.00
CA SER A 107 -0.56 -12.50 -6.01
C SER A 107 0.46 -13.46 -5.38
N LEU A 108 1.16 -13.03 -4.33
CA LEU A 108 2.09 -13.89 -3.58
C LEU A 108 1.36 -15.06 -2.90
N ALA A 109 0.20 -14.79 -2.31
CA ALA A 109 -0.62 -15.79 -1.64
C ALA A 109 -1.04 -16.92 -2.62
N CYS A 110 -1.38 -16.60 -3.88
CA CYS A 110 -1.66 -17.62 -4.90
C CYS A 110 -0.48 -18.58 -5.12
N ILE A 111 0.74 -18.06 -5.19
CA ILE A 111 1.96 -18.87 -5.37
C ILE A 111 2.17 -19.77 -4.15
N VAL A 112 2.01 -19.22 -2.95
CA VAL A 112 2.17 -19.98 -1.70
C VAL A 112 1.11 -21.08 -1.57
N MET A 113 -0.16 -20.79 -1.88
CA MET A 113 -1.24 -21.79 -1.84
C MET A 113 -1.02 -22.93 -2.84
N PHE A 114 -0.53 -22.62 -4.05
CA PHE A 114 -0.14 -23.64 -5.02
C PHE A 114 0.99 -24.53 -4.47
N LEU A 115 2.00 -23.91 -3.85
CA LEU A 115 3.15 -24.61 -3.28
C LEU A 115 2.77 -25.50 -2.09
N ILE A 116 1.68 -25.20 -1.39
CA ILE A 116 1.11 -26.02 -0.32
C ILE A 116 0.24 -27.16 -0.88
N GLY A 117 -0.55 -26.88 -1.92
CA GLY A 117 -1.44 -27.85 -2.55
C GLY A 117 -0.70 -29.04 -3.18
N ALA A 118 0.43 -28.78 -3.85
CA ALA A 118 1.25 -29.82 -4.48
C ALA A 118 1.78 -30.91 -3.51
N PRO A 119 2.48 -30.56 -2.40
CA PRO A 119 2.95 -31.54 -1.42
C PRO A 119 1.81 -32.25 -0.69
N LEU A 120 0.75 -31.55 -0.29
CA LEU A 120 -0.39 -32.18 0.39
C LEU A 120 -1.14 -33.17 -0.51
N GLY A 121 -1.23 -32.86 -1.81
CA GLY A 121 -1.83 -33.76 -2.80
C GLY A 121 -1.01 -35.03 -3.04
N SER A 122 0.32 -34.97 -2.95
CA SER A 122 1.18 -36.14 -3.20
C SER A 122 1.42 -37.01 -1.96
N ILE A 123 1.36 -36.45 -0.75
CA ILE A 123 1.52 -37.21 0.50
C ILE A 123 0.33 -38.16 0.72
N ILE A 124 -0.91 -37.70 0.49
CA ILE A 124 -2.12 -38.45 0.86
C ILE A 124 -2.60 -39.28 -0.33
N LYS A 125 -1.93 -40.41 -0.57
CA LYS A 125 -2.14 -41.34 -1.71
C LYS A 125 -3.53 -42.02 -1.78
N LYS A 126 -4.43 -41.78 -0.81
CA LYS A 126 -5.83 -42.23 -0.81
C LYS A 126 -6.85 -41.10 -1.04
N GLY A 127 -6.40 -39.86 -1.22
CA GLY A 127 -7.26 -38.72 -1.53
C GLY A 127 -7.51 -38.60 -3.03
N GLY A 128 -8.78 -38.45 -3.44
CA GLY A 128 -9.11 -38.06 -4.82
C GLY A 128 -8.62 -36.65 -5.16
N LEU A 129 -8.79 -36.23 -6.41
CA LEU A 129 -8.37 -34.92 -6.95
C LEU A 129 -8.82 -33.69 -6.12
N GLY A 130 -9.79 -33.85 -5.20
CA GLY A 130 -10.33 -32.79 -4.36
C GLY A 130 -9.57 -32.49 -3.05
N ILE A 131 -8.77 -33.42 -2.50
CA ILE A 131 -8.04 -33.15 -1.23
C ILE A 131 -7.12 -31.90 -1.33
N PRO A 132 -6.26 -31.75 -2.35
CA PRO A 132 -5.43 -30.55 -2.45
C PRO A 132 -6.26 -29.27 -2.65
N VAL A 133 -7.43 -29.36 -3.31
CA VAL A 133 -8.33 -28.24 -3.53
C VAL A 133 -8.97 -27.76 -2.22
N ILE A 134 -9.46 -28.68 -1.38
CA ILE A 134 -10.07 -28.34 -0.08
C ILE A 134 -9.06 -27.62 0.81
N PHE A 135 -7.83 -28.14 0.88
CA PHE A 135 -6.76 -27.47 1.64
C PHE A 135 -6.43 -26.09 1.08
N SER A 136 -6.38 -25.93 -0.24
CA SER A 136 -6.17 -24.61 -0.86
C SER A 136 -7.27 -23.61 -0.47
N ILE A 137 -8.55 -24.02 -0.47
CA ILE A 137 -9.67 -23.16 -0.08
C ILE A 137 -9.59 -22.80 1.41
N PHE A 138 -9.25 -23.77 2.26
CA PHE A 138 -9.09 -23.53 3.70
C PHE A 138 -8.00 -22.48 4.00
N PHE A 139 -6.83 -22.62 3.36
CA PHE A 139 -5.75 -21.64 3.50
C PHE A 139 -6.12 -20.29 2.87
N PHE A 140 -6.86 -20.27 1.76
CA PHE A 140 -7.36 -19.04 1.16
C PHE A 140 -8.28 -18.26 2.11
N ILE A 141 -9.24 -18.93 2.76
CA ILE A 141 -10.13 -18.31 3.74
C ILE A 141 -9.33 -17.77 4.93
N THR A 142 -8.38 -18.56 5.43
CA THR A 142 -7.52 -18.16 6.56
C THR A 142 -6.70 -16.93 6.21
N PHE A 143 -6.06 -16.92 5.04
CA PHE A 143 -5.35 -15.76 4.50
C PHE A 143 -6.27 -14.54 4.41
N TYR A 144 -7.44 -14.67 3.80
CA TYR A 144 -8.37 -13.56 3.64
C TYR A 144 -8.83 -12.97 4.98
N LEU A 145 -9.09 -13.81 5.99
CA LEU A 145 -9.48 -13.36 7.32
C LEU A 145 -8.36 -12.58 8.02
N ILE A 146 -7.12 -13.07 7.95
CA ILE A 146 -5.96 -12.40 8.55
C ILE A 146 -5.71 -11.07 7.83
N THR A 147 -5.67 -11.07 6.50
CA THR A 147 -5.45 -9.86 5.69
C THR A 147 -6.56 -8.82 5.91
N SER A 148 -7.83 -9.25 5.97
CA SER A 148 -8.95 -8.34 6.24
C SER A 148 -8.88 -7.76 7.66
N THR A 149 -8.44 -8.54 8.64
CA THR A 149 -8.25 -8.05 10.02
C THR A 149 -7.07 -7.09 10.11
N GLY A 150 -5.97 -7.40 9.42
CA GLY A 150 -4.80 -6.54 9.30
C GLY A 150 -5.11 -5.20 8.62
N GLU A 151 -5.94 -5.21 7.57
CA GLU A 151 -6.45 -4.00 6.92
C GLU A 151 -7.24 -3.12 7.90
N LYS A 152 -8.15 -3.72 8.69
CA LYS A 152 -8.90 -2.99 9.73
C LYS A 152 -7.97 -2.40 10.80
N TRP A 153 -6.92 -3.12 11.21
CA TRP A 153 -5.95 -2.63 12.18
C TRP A 153 -5.06 -1.51 11.62
N ALA A 154 -4.73 -1.57 10.33
CA ALA A 154 -4.01 -0.51 9.63
C ALA A 154 -4.85 0.77 9.50
N LEU A 155 -6.15 0.63 9.21
CA LEU A 155 -7.09 1.76 9.15
C LEU A 155 -7.32 2.40 10.52
N GLN A 156 -7.33 1.60 11.59
CA GLN A 156 -7.45 2.09 12.98
C GLN A 156 -6.15 2.70 13.54
N GLU A 157 -5.10 2.82 12.72
CA GLU A 157 -3.76 3.30 13.12
C GLU A 157 -3.12 2.49 14.26
N LYS A 158 -3.58 1.26 14.51
CA LYS A 158 -3.01 0.37 15.53
C LYS A 158 -1.67 -0.21 15.09
N ILE A 159 -1.53 -0.44 13.78
CA ILE A 159 -0.35 -1.05 13.15
C ILE A 159 -0.06 -0.29 11.86
N ALA A 160 1.21 -0.20 11.47
CA ALA A 160 1.58 0.36 10.16
C ALA A 160 1.01 -0.48 9.00
N VAL A 161 0.68 0.18 7.88
CA VAL A 161 0.04 -0.42 6.70
C VAL A 161 0.83 -1.63 6.16
N GLY A 162 2.15 -1.48 6.01
CA GLY A 162 3.04 -2.52 5.49
C GLY A 162 2.95 -3.83 6.27
N PRO A 163 3.38 -3.88 7.56
CA PRO A 163 3.34 -5.11 8.34
C PRO A 163 1.93 -5.65 8.56
N GLY A 164 0.90 -4.78 8.65
CA GLY A 164 -0.48 -5.21 8.83
C GLY A 164 -1.00 -6.09 7.68
N ILE A 165 -0.63 -5.77 6.44
CA ILE A 165 -1.05 -6.52 5.25
C ILE A 165 -0.14 -7.73 5.01
N TRP A 166 1.18 -7.54 5.13
CA TRP A 166 2.16 -8.59 4.84
C TRP A 166 2.23 -9.68 5.91
N ALA A 167 1.70 -9.44 7.12
CA ALA A 167 1.69 -10.44 8.18
C ALA A 167 1.04 -11.76 7.74
N ALA A 168 -0.05 -11.69 6.96
CA ALA A 168 -0.71 -12.87 6.43
C ALA A 168 0.22 -13.67 5.50
N ASP A 169 0.92 -13.00 4.59
CA ASP A 169 1.86 -13.64 3.65
C ASP A 169 3.05 -14.27 4.38
N PHE A 170 3.61 -13.60 5.38
CA PHE A 170 4.71 -14.16 6.16
C PHE A 170 4.28 -15.44 6.89
N ILE A 171 3.12 -15.42 7.55
CA ILE A 171 2.59 -16.60 8.24
C ILE A 171 2.32 -17.73 7.23
N LEU A 172 1.64 -17.44 6.12
CA LEU A 172 1.34 -18.44 5.09
C LEU A 172 2.60 -19.02 4.47
N THR A 173 3.61 -18.18 4.20
CA THR A 173 4.89 -18.60 3.61
C THR A 173 5.67 -19.50 4.57
N LEU A 174 5.74 -19.14 5.86
CA LEU A 174 6.41 -19.97 6.86
C LEU A 174 5.74 -21.34 6.99
N VAL A 175 4.41 -21.35 7.09
CA VAL A 175 3.62 -22.58 7.14
C VAL A 175 3.79 -23.39 5.85
N GLY A 176 3.75 -22.74 4.69
CA GLY A 176 3.89 -23.42 3.41
C GLY A 176 5.27 -24.01 3.18
N LEU A 177 6.32 -23.30 3.59
CA LEU A 177 7.69 -23.82 3.55
C LEU A 177 7.87 -25.01 4.49
N PHE A 178 7.22 -24.99 5.66
CA PHE A 178 7.20 -26.12 6.58
C PHE A 178 6.54 -27.35 5.96
N PHE A 179 5.35 -27.21 5.35
CA PHE A 179 4.68 -28.31 4.65
C PHE A 179 5.50 -28.84 3.47
N LEU A 180 6.14 -27.96 2.71
CA LEU A 180 7.01 -28.37 1.61
C LEU A 180 8.22 -29.17 2.10
N ARG A 181 8.81 -28.76 3.23
CA ARG A 181 9.92 -29.50 3.84
C ARG A 181 9.48 -30.88 4.32
N GLN A 182 8.32 -30.97 4.97
CA GLN A 182 7.77 -32.25 5.44
C GLN A 182 7.51 -33.20 4.27
N ALA A 183 6.85 -32.72 3.22
CA ALA A 183 6.60 -33.51 2.03
C ALA A 183 7.87 -33.95 1.30
N ARG A 184 8.93 -33.14 1.30
CA ARG A 184 10.22 -33.53 0.74
C ARG A 184 10.85 -34.70 1.53
N LEU A 185 10.77 -34.67 2.85
CA LEU A 185 11.29 -35.76 3.70
C LEU A 185 10.47 -37.04 3.52
N ASP A 186 9.15 -36.93 3.46
CA ASP A 186 8.25 -38.07 3.24
C ASP A 186 8.35 -38.63 1.80
N ALA A 187 8.56 -37.77 0.79
CA ALA A 187 8.81 -38.18 -0.59
C ALA A 187 10.13 -38.93 -0.75
N ARG A 188 11.17 -38.57 0.01
CA ARG A 188 12.46 -39.29 0.01
C ARG A 188 12.33 -40.71 0.57
N LEU A 189 11.31 -40.97 1.38
CA LEU A 189 10.91 -42.31 1.85
C LEU A 189 10.11 -43.10 0.79
N PHE A 190 9.64 -42.45 -0.27
CA PHE A 190 8.86 -43.02 -1.38
C PHE A 190 9.62 -43.02 -2.71
N ASP A 191 10.94 -42.80 -2.70
CA ASP A 191 11.73 -42.68 -3.92
C ASP A 191 12.06 -44.07 -4.52
N ALA A 192 11.61 -44.28 -5.75
CA ALA A 192 12.13 -45.17 -6.79
C ALA A 192 12.27 -46.70 -6.59
N ASP A 193 12.66 -47.24 -5.43
CA ASP A 193 13.04 -48.67 -5.33
C ASP A 193 11.84 -49.64 -5.46
N PHE A 194 10.67 -49.26 -4.93
CA PHE A 194 9.51 -50.15 -4.98
C PHE A 194 8.89 -50.26 -6.39
N TYR A 195 8.89 -49.18 -7.16
CA TYR A 195 8.31 -49.17 -8.51
C TYR A 195 9.21 -49.89 -9.51
N GLN A 196 10.53 -49.76 -9.39
CA GLN A 196 11.46 -50.51 -10.24
C GLN A 196 11.37 -52.01 -9.96
N VAL A 197 11.30 -52.44 -8.70
CA VAL A 197 11.20 -53.88 -8.36
C VAL A 197 9.84 -54.48 -8.78
N ALA A 198 8.74 -53.72 -8.66
CA ALA A 198 7.41 -54.18 -9.07
C ALA A 198 7.28 -54.31 -10.59
N ILE A 199 7.76 -53.31 -11.35
CA ILE A 199 7.75 -53.35 -12.82
C ILE A 199 8.71 -54.43 -13.33
N PHE A 200 9.88 -54.60 -12.70
CA PHE A 200 10.86 -55.63 -13.08
C PHE A 200 10.33 -57.05 -12.84
N LYS A 201 9.64 -57.30 -11.71
CA LYS A 201 8.98 -58.60 -11.45
C LYS A 201 7.82 -58.86 -12.40
N LEU A 202 7.05 -57.84 -12.77
CA LEU A 202 5.91 -57.98 -13.69
C LEU A 202 6.36 -58.21 -15.15
N LYS A 203 7.39 -57.49 -15.61
CA LYS A 203 7.98 -57.66 -16.95
C LYS A 203 8.63 -59.04 -17.12
N ARG A 204 9.20 -59.60 -16.04
CA ARG A 204 9.74 -60.96 -15.98
C ARG A 204 8.66 -62.05 -15.99
N ARG A 205 7.44 -61.77 -15.50
CA ARG A 205 6.31 -62.73 -15.56
C ARG A 205 5.52 -62.69 -16.87
N LEU A 206 5.54 -61.56 -17.58
CA LEU A 206 4.84 -61.38 -18.86
C LEU A 206 5.68 -61.76 -20.10
N GLY A 207 6.88 -62.33 -19.93
CA GLY A 207 7.64 -62.96 -21.03
C GLY A 207 8.13 -62.00 -22.12
N LEU A 208 8.13 -60.69 -21.89
CA LEU A 208 8.56 -59.68 -22.89
C LEU A 208 10.07 -59.40 -22.86
N GLN A 209 10.88 -60.40 -22.54
CA GLN A 209 12.32 -60.34 -22.74
C GLN A 209 12.61 -60.84 -24.15
N LYS A 210 12.51 -59.93 -25.13
CA LYS A 210 12.95 -60.21 -26.50
C LYS A 210 14.47 -59.96 -26.55
N ASP A 211 15.19 -61.00 -26.94
CA ASP A 211 16.64 -61.09 -27.00
C ASP A 211 17.30 -59.87 -27.68
N ILE A 212 18.37 -59.35 -27.09
CA ILE A 212 19.35 -58.53 -27.80
C ILE A 212 20.66 -59.32 -27.80
N PRO A 213 21.15 -59.77 -28.97
CA PRO A 213 22.29 -60.66 -29.09
C PRO A 213 23.62 -59.89 -29.12
N GLN A 214 24.71 -60.67 -29.14
CA GLN A 214 26.11 -60.35 -29.52
C GLN A 214 27.10 -60.27 -28.35
N LYS A 215 28.29 -60.87 -28.40
CA LYS A 215 29.02 -61.54 -29.49
C LYS A 215 30.15 -62.38 -28.88
N VAL A 216 30.24 -63.62 -29.37
CA VAL A 216 31.42 -64.34 -29.88
C VAL A 216 32.80 -63.79 -29.54
N GLY A 217 33.65 -64.67 -29.02
CA GLY A 217 35.09 -64.56 -28.87
C GLY A 217 35.60 -65.82 -28.18
#